data_AF-A0A357WTW2-F1
#
_entry.id   AF-A0A357WTW2-F1
#
_cell.length_a   1.000
_cell.length_b   1.000
_cell.length_c   1.000
_cell.angle_alpha   90.00
_cell.angle_beta   90.00
_cell.angle_gamma   90.00
#
_symmetry.space_group_name_H-M   'P 1'
#
loop_
_entity.id
_entity.type
_entity.pdbx_description
1 polymer ?
#
loop_
_entity_poly.entity_id
_entity_poly.type
_entity_poly.pdbx_seq_one_letter_code
_entity_poly.pdbx_strand_id
1 'polypeptide(L)'
;MELRIDNSFEVPTQDEWDKYLGTDIFDDLRLAVGTLGETSDILQSMAHPRLHEIIQEHNNKVGSLNVTYALCRHYYDKGIPDDPWFISPGSKGQSIEYFPKFNEEHWMQKYWFNYFSDTYYLKISAVWDSVIEIINEYYGYAFVQDLRFRNNVFKKLKTDNPALLDVFNKIQSNQLYMDAQKYRTAAAHGTSAGEVTNTVSTKHDVMTQVPEVKDGKLTYKTVKAKTVVAVGAGEYTNVSTIMTNMEEYAKFSGVKLKEIIKLMESKKE
;
A
#
# COMPACT_ATOMS: atom_id res chain seq x y z
N MET A 1 11.39 24.03 -17.40
CA MET A 1 10.22 24.04 -18.30
C MET A 1 8.97 23.84 -17.46
N GLU A 2 7.79 24.33 -17.84
CA GLU A 2 6.56 24.04 -17.08
C GLU A 2 6.15 22.59 -17.38
N LEU A 3 6.29 21.70 -16.39
CA LEU A 3 5.99 20.28 -16.53
C LEU A 3 4.47 20.11 -16.73
N ARG A 4 4.08 19.75 -17.95
CA ARG A 4 2.68 19.55 -18.34
C ARG A 4 2.26 18.11 -18.15
N ILE A 5 1.46 17.87 -17.10
CA ILE A 5 0.96 16.54 -16.74
C ILE A 5 0.21 15.89 -17.91
N ASP A 6 -0.58 16.67 -18.65
CA ASP A 6 -1.44 16.20 -19.73
C ASP A 6 -0.70 15.66 -20.96
N ASN A 7 0.57 16.02 -21.13
CA ASN A 7 1.41 15.50 -22.22
C ASN A 7 2.36 14.38 -21.76
N SER A 8 2.34 14.03 -20.48
CA SER A 8 3.25 13.05 -19.88
C SER A 8 2.59 11.71 -19.55
N PHE A 9 1.27 11.63 -19.71
CA PHE A 9 0.54 10.40 -19.50
C PHE A 9 0.74 9.45 -20.68
N GLU A 10 1.36 8.33 -20.39
CA GLU A 10 1.58 7.23 -21.32
C GLU A 10 0.90 5.97 -20.82
N VAL A 11 0.44 5.16 -21.77
CA VAL A 11 -0.11 3.83 -21.53
C VAL A 11 0.89 2.78 -22.01
N PRO A 12 0.92 1.59 -21.37
CA PRO A 12 1.77 0.50 -21.82
C PRO A 12 1.52 0.16 -23.30
N THR A 13 2.57 -0.24 -23.99
CA THR A 13 2.48 -0.91 -25.30
C THR A 13 1.77 -2.26 -25.17
N GLN A 14 1.35 -2.87 -26.27
CA GLN A 14 0.69 -4.18 -26.20
C GLN A 14 1.61 -5.26 -25.60
N ASP A 15 2.90 -5.28 -25.98
CA ASP A 15 3.88 -6.21 -25.43
C ASP A 15 4.06 -6.01 -23.91
N GLU A 16 4.03 -4.76 -23.45
CA GLU A 16 4.06 -4.44 -22.03
C GLU A 16 2.78 -4.85 -21.30
N TRP A 17 1.60 -4.64 -21.90
CA TRP A 17 0.34 -5.14 -21.35
C TRP A 17 0.37 -6.65 -21.18
N ASP A 18 0.81 -7.37 -22.22
CA ASP A 18 0.89 -8.83 -22.20
C ASP A 18 1.90 -9.30 -21.14
N LYS A 19 3.06 -8.65 -21.04
CA LYS A 19 4.08 -8.91 -20.02
C LYS A 19 3.55 -8.66 -18.60
N TYR A 20 2.97 -7.50 -18.34
CA TYR A 20 2.58 -7.08 -16.99
C TYR A 20 1.30 -7.76 -16.51
N LEU A 21 0.33 -8.00 -17.40
CA LEU A 21 -0.90 -8.72 -17.06
C LEU A 21 -0.72 -10.23 -17.04
N GLY A 22 0.24 -10.77 -17.79
CA GLY A 22 0.60 -12.19 -17.81
C GLY A 22 1.42 -12.67 -16.60
N THR A 23 1.60 -11.81 -15.58
CA THR A 23 2.28 -12.16 -14.33
C THR A 23 1.41 -13.04 -13.43
N ASP A 24 2.03 -13.96 -12.70
CA ASP A 24 1.36 -14.87 -11.76
C ASP A 24 1.13 -14.25 -10.36
N ILE A 25 1.62 -13.03 -10.14
CA ILE A 25 1.64 -12.33 -8.83
C ILE A 25 0.24 -12.28 -8.17
N PHE A 26 -0.81 -12.11 -8.98
CA PHE A 26 -2.18 -11.91 -8.50
C PHE A 26 -3.09 -13.11 -8.69
N ASP A 27 -2.61 -14.21 -9.27
CA ASP A 27 -3.45 -15.36 -9.60
C ASP A 27 -4.05 -15.99 -8.34
N ASP A 28 -3.24 -16.08 -7.30
CA ASP A 28 -3.64 -16.65 -6.00
C ASP A 28 -4.58 -15.73 -5.19
N LEU A 29 -4.78 -14.50 -5.65
CA LEU A 29 -5.82 -13.60 -5.10
C LEU A 29 -7.18 -13.84 -5.75
N ARG A 30 -7.27 -14.54 -6.88
CA ARG A 30 -8.55 -14.86 -7.49
C ARG A 30 -9.16 -16.09 -6.83
N LEU A 31 -10.48 -16.06 -6.68
CA LEU A 31 -11.25 -17.22 -6.23
C LEU A 31 -11.82 -17.94 -7.46
N ALA A 32 -11.60 -19.25 -7.52
CA ALA A 32 -12.06 -20.07 -8.61
C ALA A 32 -13.59 -20.21 -8.60
N VAL A 33 -14.16 -20.49 -9.77
CA VAL A 33 -15.56 -20.89 -9.84
C VAL A 33 -15.73 -22.19 -9.06
N GLY A 34 -16.66 -22.18 -8.12
CA GLY A 34 -16.94 -23.32 -7.25
C GLY A 34 -16.29 -23.30 -5.88
N THR A 35 -15.41 -22.33 -5.61
CA THR A 35 -14.88 -22.10 -4.26
C THR A 35 -16.02 -21.85 -3.26
N LEU A 36 -15.90 -22.37 -2.03
CA LEU A 36 -16.93 -22.31 -0.99
C LEU A 36 -18.24 -23.06 -1.30
N GLY A 37 -18.26 -23.92 -2.33
CA GLY A 37 -19.44 -24.67 -2.75
C GLY A 37 -20.39 -23.86 -3.64
N GLU A 38 -19.89 -22.77 -4.21
CA GLU A 38 -20.51 -22.13 -5.37
C GLU A 38 -20.61 -23.12 -6.54
N THR A 39 -21.43 -22.83 -7.53
CA THR A 39 -21.47 -23.64 -8.77
C THR A 39 -21.53 -22.72 -9.97
N SER A 40 -21.01 -23.16 -11.12
CA SER A 40 -21.16 -22.44 -12.39
C SER A 40 -22.57 -22.54 -12.97
N ASP A 41 -23.43 -23.37 -12.38
CA ASP A 41 -24.81 -23.54 -12.79
C ASP A 41 -25.67 -22.45 -12.13
N ILE A 42 -26.17 -21.53 -12.95
CA ILE A 42 -27.01 -20.39 -12.54
C ILE A 42 -28.23 -20.85 -11.72
N LEU A 43 -28.76 -22.04 -11.96
CA LEU A 43 -29.91 -22.56 -11.21
C LEU A 43 -29.54 -23.09 -9.82
N GLN A 44 -28.29 -23.56 -9.62
CA GLN A 44 -27.79 -24.02 -8.33
C GLN A 44 -27.15 -22.89 -7.52
N SER A 45 -26.55 -21.87 -8.17
CA SER A 45 -26.07 -20.65 -7.49
C SER A 45 -27.21 -19.82 -6.86
N MET A 46 -28.45 -20.02 -7.30
CA MET A 46 -29.66 -19.47 -6.66
C MET A 46 -29.88 -19.94 -5.21
N ALA A 47 -29.16 -20.97 -4.72
CA ALA A 47 -29.19 -21.34 -3.31
C ALA A 47 -28.44 -20.34 -2.41
N HIS A 48 -27.42 -19.65 -2.94
CA HIS A 48 -26.63 -18.60 -2.25
C HIS A 48 -26.27 -17.43 -3.19
N PRO A 49 -27.26 -16.76 -3.82
CA PRO A 49 -27.01 -15.84 -4.94
C PRO A 49 -26.14 -14.64 -4.54
N ARG A 50 -26.14 -14.26 -3.26
CA ARG A 50 -25.35 -13.16 -2.74
C ARG A 50 -23.86 -13.52 -2.62
N LEU A 51 -23.53 -14.76 -2.25
CA LEU A 51 -22.13 -15.20 -2.13
C LEU A 51 -21.45 -15.23 -3.50
N HIS A 52 -22.17 -15.73 -4.52
CA HIS A 52 -21.75 -15.68 -5.92
C HIS A 52 -21.37 -14.26 -6.37
N GLU A 53 -22.28 -13.30 -6.16
CA GLU A 53 -22.09 -11.89 -6.52
C GLU A 53 -20.84 -11.31 -5.85
N ILE A 54 -20.66 -11.57 -4.55
CA ILE A 54 -19.51 -11.06 -3.79
C ILE A 54 -18.19 -11.66 -4.30
N ILE A 55 -18.16 -12.95 -4.66
CA ILE A 55 -16.97 -13.59 -5.23
C ILE A 55 -16.64 -13.03 -6.61
N GLN A 56 -17.64 -12.78 -7.45
CA GLN A 56 -17.43 -12.13 -8.74
C GLN A 56 -16.88 -10.71 -8.57
N GLU A 57 -17.45 -9.94 -7.65
CA GLU A 57 -17.01 -8.59 -7.33
C GLU A 57 -15.58 -8.57 -6.75
N HIS A 58 -15.22 -9.55 -5.92
CA HIS A 58 -13.86 -9.76 -5.44
C HIS A 58 -12.88 -9.98 -6.62
N ASN A 59 -13.21 -10.87 -7.55
CA ASN A 59 -12.38 -11.13 -8.73
C ASN A 59 -12.26 -9.89 -9.65
N ASN A 60 -13.31 -9.08 -9.77
CA ASN A 60 -13.26 -7.80 -10.50
C ASN A 60 -12.31 -6.80 -9.82
N LYS A 61 -12.29 -6.75 -8.48
CA LYS A 61 -11.35 -5.93 -7.70
C LYS A 61 -9.91 -6.40 -7.92
N VAL A 62 -9.65 -7.71 -7.95
CA VAL A 62 -8.33 -8.27 -8.29
C VAL A 62 -7.92 -7.92 -9.73
N GLY A 63 -8.85 -8.00 -10.70
CA GLY A 63 -8.58 -7.56 -12.07
C GLY A 63 -8.19 -6.08 -12.16
N SER A 64 -8.92 -5.22 -11.44
CA SER A 64 -8.63 -3.79 -11.35
C SER A 64 -7.28 -3.51 -10.67
N LEU A 65 -6.91 -4.31 -9.67
CA LEU A 65 -5.59 -4.25 -9.03
C LEU A 65 -4.48 -4.58 -10.03
N ASN A 66 -4.65 -5.64 -10.84
CA ASN A 66 -3.66 -6.04 -11.85
C ASN A 66 -3.44 -4.95 -12.91
N VAL A 67 -4.52 -4.33 -13.41
CA VAL A 67 -4.41 -3.18 -14.34
C VAL A 67 -3.64 -2.01 -13.71
N THR A 68 -3.88 -1.74 -12.42
CA THR A 68 -3.20 -0.65 -11.71
C THR A 68 -1.73 -0.96 -11.51
N TYR A 69 -1.39 -2.21 -11.18
CA TYR A 69 -0.02 -2.68 -11.11
C TYR A 69 0.68 -2.55 -12.46
N ALA A 70 0.06 -2.96 -13.57
CA ALA A 70 0.66 -2.84 -14.90
C ALA A 70 1.00 -1.39 -15.27
N LEU A 71 0.10 -0.44 -14.95
CA LEU A 71 0.36 0.99 -15.13
C LEU A 71 1.51 1.48 -14.25
N CYS A 72 1.52 1.10 -12.96
CA CYS A 72 2.63 1.42 -12.05
C CYS A 72 3.97 0.88 -12.57
N ARG A 73 3.97 -0.40 -13.01
CA ARG A 73 5.13 -1.12 -13.50
C ARG A 73 5.69 -0.52 -14.78
N HIS A 74 4.84 -0.02 -15.67
CA HIS A 74 5.27 0.71 -16.87
C HIS A 74 6.14 1.94 -16.52
N TYR A 75 5.70 2.78 -15.58
CA TYR A 75 6.50 3.95 -15.16
C TYR A 75 7.75 3.56 -14.36
N TYR A 76 7.71 2.44 -13.64
CA TYR A 76 8.89 1.89 -12.98
C TYR A 76 9.95 1.39 -13.97
N ASP A 77 9.55 0.59 -14.96
CA ASP A 77 10.45 -0.02 -15.96
C ASP A 77 11.09 1.03 -16.89
N LYS A 78 10.50 2.24 -17.01
CA LYS A 78 11.11 3.41 -17.67
C LYS A 78 12.36 3.95 -16.98
N GLY A 79 12.54 3.64 -15.69
CA GLY A 79 13.74 3.96 -14.93
C GLY A 79 13.67 5.32 -14.23
N ILE A 80 13.41 5.29 -12.92
CA ILE A 80 13.43 6.47 -12.06
C ILE A 80 14.72 6.42 -11.20
N PRO A 81 15.70 7.31 -11.42
CA PRO A 81 17.01 7.23 -10.77
C PRO A 81 17.00 7.91 -9.40
N ASP A 82 16.15 7.42 -8.49
CA ASP A 82 15.97 7.97 -7.14
C ASP A 82 16.96 7.42 -6.10
N ASP A 83 18.02 6.73 -6.52
CA ASP A 83 19.11 6.31 -5.65
C ASP A 83 20.45 6.93 -6.11
N PRO A 84 21.07 7.85 -5.34
CA PRO A 84 20.56 8.41 -4.10
C PRO A 84 19.45 9.44 -4.36
N TRP A 85 18.46 9.49 -3.47
CA TRP A 85 17.35 10.46 -3.56
C TRP A 85 17.73 11.84 -3.00
N PHE A 86 18.86 11.95 -2.29
CA PHE A 86 19.46 13.23 -1.90
C PHE A 86 20.98 13.15 -1.75
N ILE A 87 21.65 14.30 -1.83
CA ILE A 87 23.07 14.49 -1.46
C ILE A 87 23.26 15.70 -0.55
N SER A 88 24.30 15.66 0.29
CA SER A 88 24.73 16.77 1.14
C SER A 88 26.27 16.78 1.27
N PRO A 89 26.96 17.90 0.96
CA PRO A 89 26.40 19.13 0.41
C PRO A 89 25.88 18.94 -1.02
N GLY A 90 24.94 19.79 -1.43
CA GLY A 90 24.42 19.84 -2.79
C GLY A 90 25.47 20.35 -3.79
N SER A 91 25.35 19.92 -5.05
CA SER A 91 26.29 20.18 -6.12
C SER A 91 26.44 21.67 -6.47
N LYS A 92 25.45 22.50 -6.14
CA LYS A 92 25.45 23.96 -6.39
C LYS A 92 25.57 24.77 -5.09
N GLY A 93 26.15 24.18 -4.05
CA GLY A 93 26.39 24.85 -2.76
C GLY A 93 25.17 24.92 -1.84
N GLN A 94 24.07 24.23 -2.16
CA GLN A 94 22.97 24.04 -1.21
C GLN A 94 23.37 23.08 -0.09
N SER A 95 22.74 23.18 1.08
CA SER A 95 22.96 22.21 2.17
C SER A 95 22.47 20.81 1.78
N ILE A 96 21.35 20.70 1.06
CA ILE A 96 20.73 19.45 0.60
C ILE A 96 20.29 19.66 -0.84
N GLU A 97 20.54 18.66 -1.69
CA GLU A 97 19.99 18.57 -3.04
C GLU A 97 19.20 17.27 -3.18
N TYR A 98 17.91 17.38 -3.52
CA TYR A 98 17.05 16.22 -3.77
C TYR A 98 17.11 15.79 -5.23
N PHE A 99 17.04 14.48 -5.44
CA PHE A 99 16.99 13.82 -6.74
C PHE A 99 18.11 14.30 -7.70
N PRO A 100 19.39 14.23 -7.29
CA PRO A 100 20.51 14.79 -8.06
C PRO A 100 20.70 14.16 -9.45
N LYS A 101 20.10 12.99 -9.69
CA LYS A 101 20.14 12.28 -10.98
C LYS A 101 18.89 12.54 -11.85
N PHE A 102 17.96 13.39 -11.41
CA PHE A 102 16.73 13.64 -12.15
C PHE A 102 16.94 14.62 -13.31
N ASN A 103 16.31 14.31 -14.43
CA ASN A 103 16.02 15.25 -15.51
C ASN A 103 14.51 15.57 -15.49
N GLU A 104 14.02 16.39 -16.42
CA GLU A 104 12.61 16.77 -16.48
C GLU A 104 11.66 15.56 -16.68
N GLU A 105 12.07 14.54 -17.44
CA GLU A 105 11.27 13.35 -17.70
C GLU A 105 11.08 12.49 -16.44
N HIS A 106 12.14 12.32 -15.64
CA HIS A 106 12.10 11.54 -14.40
C HIS A 106 11.09 12.09 -13.39
N TRP A 107 10.84 13.41 -13.38
CA TRP A 107 9.82 14.00 -12.53
C TRP A 107 8.41 13.56 -12.91
N MET A 108 8.10 13.46 -14.20
CA MET A 108 6.78 13.01 -14.65
C MET A 108 6.62 11.50 -14.48
N GLN A 109 7.67 10.72 -14.77
CA GLN A 109 7.67 9.28 -14.50
C GLN A 109 7.43 9.00 -13.02
N LYS A 110 8.12 9.69 -12.12
CA LYS A 110 7.91 9.60 -10.67
C LYS A 110 6.50 10.01 -10.27
N TYR A 111 5.96 11.09 -10.84
CA TYR A 111 4.59 11.53 -10.56
C TYR A 111 3.57 10.43 -10.88
N TRP A 112 3.63 9.85 -12.08
CA TRP A 112 2.70 8.80 -12.47
C TRP A 112 2.94 7.49 -11.72
N PHE A 113 4.19 7.13 -11.45
CA PHE A 113 4.51 6.02 -10.57
C PHE A 113 3.85 6.20 -9.20
N ASN A 114 4.02 7.35 -8.55
CA ASN A 114 3.43 7.64 -7.25
C ASN A 114 1.90 7.56 -7.31
N TYR A 115 1.27 8.16 -8.33
CA TYR A 115 -0.17 8.10 -8.54
C TYR A 115 -0.71 6.65 -8.62
N PHE A 116 -0.08 5.81 -9.44
CA PHE A 116 -0.48 4.42 -9.58
C PHE A 116 -0.13 3.58 -8.36
N SER A 117 0.97 3.91 -7.66
CA SER A 117 1.34 3.23 -6.42
C SER A 117 0.35 3.49 -5.29
N ASP A 118 -0.10 4.73 -5.13
CA ASP A 118 -1.09 5.13 -4.14
C ASP A 118 -2.41 4.41 -4.43
N THR A 119 -2.82 4.41 -5.70
CA THR A 119 -4.02 3.73 -6.18
C THR A 119 -3.95 2.22 -5.95
N TYR A 120 -2.78 1.60 -6.17
CA TYR A 120 -2.56 0.18 -5.94
C TYR A 120 -2.83 -0.21 -4.49
N TYR A 121 -2.27 0.52 -3.52
CA TYR A 121 -2.44 0.21 -2.09
C TYR A 121 -3.88 0.41 -1.61
N LEU A 122 -4.62 1.36 -2.20
CA LEU A 122 -6.05 1.49 -1.97
C LEU A 122 -6.84 0.29 -2.54
N LYS A 123 -6.50 -0.18 -3.74
CA LYS A 123 -7.17 -1.31 -4.40
C LYS A 123 -6.91 -2.65 -3.71
N ILE A 124 -5.67 -2.93 -3.29
CA ILE A 124 -5.38 -4.18 -2.57
C ILE A 124 -6.04 -4.21 -1.18
N SER A 125 -6.22 -3.04 -0.54
CA SER A 125 -7.04 -2.94 0.67
C SER A 125 -8.50 -3.30 0.38
N ALA A 126 -9.07 -2.82 -0.73
CA ALA A 126 -10.43 -3.16 -1.13
C ALA A 126 -10.61 -4.65 -1.48
N VAL A 127 -9.58 -5.30 -2.02
CA VAL A 127 -9.55 -6.77 -2.18
C VAL A 127 -9.68 -7.44 -0.80
N TRP A 128 -8.90 -7.04 0.19
CA TRP A 128 -9.02 -7.58 1.55
C TRP A 128 -10.37 -7.29 2.21
N ASP A 129 -10.95 -6.10 2.00
CA ASP A 129 -12.27 -5.78 2.53
C ASP A 129 -13.36 -6.69 1.94
N SER A 130 -13.25 -7.06 0.66
CA SER A 130 -14.15 -8.05 0.05
C SER A 130 -13.98 -9.46 0.62
N VAL A 131 -12.77 -9.86 1.07
CA VAL A 131 -12.59 -11.14 1.78
C VAL A 131 -13.37 -11.15 3.10
N ILE A 132 -13.41 -10.02 3.81
CA ILE A 132 -14.22 -9.87 5.04
C ILE A 132 -15.73 -9.96 4.72
N GLU A 133 -16.16 -9.41 3.59
CA GLU A 133 -17.53 -9.53 3.10
C GLU A 133 -17.90 -10.99 2.78
N ILE A 134 -17.02 -11.72 2.09
CA ILE A 134 -17.19 -13.15 1.81
C ILE A 134 -17.35 -13.95 3.11
N ILE A 135 -16.51 -13.69 4.13
CA ILE A 135 -16.61 -14.35 5.43
C ILE A 135 -17.97 -14.05 6.10
N ASN A 136 -18.40 -12.79 6.08
CA ASN A 136 -19.66 -12.37 6.67
C ASN A 136 -20.86 -13.08 6.02
N GLU A 137 -20.86 -13.19 4.69
CA GLU A 137 -21.91 -13.88 3.93
C GLU A 137 -21.86 -15.39 4.14
N TYR A 138 -20.68 -16.01 3.98
CA TYR A 138 -20.50 -17.45 4.08
C TYR A 138 -20.95 -18.02 5.43
N TYR A 139 -20.67 -17.31 6.52
CA TYR A 139 -21.12 -17.73 7.86
C TYR A 139 -22.49 -17.17 8.27
N GLY A 140 -23.16 -16.41 7.40
CA GLY A 140 -24.49 -15.85 7.69
C GLY A 140 -24.50 -14.87 8.87
N TYR A 141 -23.42 -14.12 9.09
CA TYR A 141 -23.31 -13.19 10.23
C TYR A 141 -24.21 -11.97 10.10
N ALA A 142 -24.59 -11.61 8.86
CA ALA A 142 -25.51 -10.52 8.56
C ALA A 142 -25.12 -9.15 9.18
N PHE A 143 -23.82 -8.87 9.33
CA PHE A 143 -23.37 -7.54 9.74
C PHE A 143 -23.47 -6.55 8.60
N VAL A 144 -23.86 -5.31 8.92
CA VAL A 144 -23.94 -4.19 7.97
C VAL A 144 -22.55 -3.64 7.68
N GLN A 145 -22.29 -3.27 6.42
CA GLN A 145 -21.04 -2.64 5.97
C GLN A 145 -20.92 -1.19 6.45
N ASP A 146 -20.54 -1.01 7.71
CA ASP A 146 -20.17 0.28 8.30
C ASP A 146 -18.71 0.29 8.79
N LEU A 147 -18.27 1.38 9.43
CA LEU A 147 -16.92 1.51 9.98
C LEU A 147 -16.56 0.42 11.03
N ARG A 148 -17.56 -0.27 11.60
CA ARG A 148 -17.39 -1.33 12.59
C ARG A 148 -17.45 -2.72 11.97
N PHE A 149 -17.78 -2.83 10.68
CA PHE A 149 -17.99 -4.09 9.97
C PHE A 149 -16.87 -5.11 10.22
N ARG A 150 -15.62 -4.76 9.91
CA ARG A 150 -14.45 -5.62 10.13
C ARG A 150 -14.31 -6.05 11.58
N ASN A 151 -14.49 -5.12 12.51
CA ASN A 151 -14.38 -5.42 13.94
C ASN A 151 -15.49 -6.36 14.42
N ASN A 152 -16.71 -6.23 13.88
CA ASN A 152 -17.82 -7.12 14.21
C ASN A 152 -17.58 -8.55 13.69
N VAL A 153 -17.12 -8.68 12.43
CA VAL A 153 -16.73 -9.98 11.85
C VAL A 153 -15.62 -10.63 12.68
N PHE A 154 -14.55 -9.89 13.01
CA PHE A 154 -13.44 -10.43 13.80
C PHE A 154 -13.86 -10.85 15.22
N LYS A 155 -14.74 -10.08 15.88
CA LYS A 155 -15.30 -10.46 17.19
C LYS A 155 -16.08 -11.77 17.08
N LYS A 156 -16.87 -11.95 16.02
CA LYS A 156 -17.67 -13.17 15.82
C LYS A 156 -16.79 -14.38 15.48
N LEU A 157 -15.79 -14.19 14.62
CA LEU A 157 -14.78 -15.22 14.31
C LEU A 157 -14.02 -15.69 15.54
N LYS A 158 -13.76 -14.82 16.52
CA LYS A 158 -13.11 -15.23 17.77
C LYS A 158 -13.86 -16.36 18.48
N THR A 159 -15.18 -16.36 18.42
CA THR A 159 -16.03 -17.40 18.99
C THR A 159 -16.21 -18.57 18.03
N ASP A 160 -16.49 -18.27 16.76
CA ASP A 160 -16.92 -19.31 15.82
C ASP A 160 -15.75 -20.03 15.15
N ASN A 161 -14.69 -19.32 14.76
CA ASN A 161 -13.52 -19.86 14.06
C ASN A 161 -12.23 -19.12 14.45
N PRO A 162 -11.67 -19.39 15.65
CA PRO A 162 -10.47 -18.70 16.14
C PRO A 162 -9.23 -18.98 15.27
N ALA A 163 -9.17 -20.14 14.59
CA ALA A 163 -8.08 -20.45 13.67
C ALA A 163 -8.08 -19.52 12.45
N LEU A 164 -9.26 -19.20 11.90
CA LEU A 164 -9.38 -18.24 10.80
C LEU A 164 -9.04 -16.81 11.24
N LEU A 165 -9.43 -16.41 12.46
CA LEU A 165 -9.00 -15.13 13.04
C LEU A 165 -7.48 -15.04 13.22
N ASP A 166 -6.83 -16.13 13.61
CA ASP A 166 -5.38 -16.19 13.79
C ASP A 166 -4.61 -15.89 12.49
N VAL A 167 -5.14 -16.29 11.33
CA VAL A 167 -4.55 -15.92 10.02
C VAL A 167 -4.48 -14.40 9.86
N PHE A 168 -5.56 -13.68 10.21
CA PHE A 168 -5.58 -12.22 10.16
C PHE A 168 -4.61 -11.57 11.16
N ASN A 169 -4.48 -12.12 12.36
CA ASN A 169 -3.50 -11.63 13.34
C ASN A 169 -2.06 -11.78 12.80
N LYS A 170 -1.75 -12.91 12.15
CA LYS A 170 -0.45 -13.15 11.51
C LYS A 170 -0.20 -12.25 10.31
N ILE A 171 -1.24 -11.89 9.55
CA ILE A 171 -1.14 -10.89 8.49
C ILE A 171 -0.77 -9.53 9.11
N GLN A 172 -1.48 -9.11 10.15
CA GLN A 172 -1.30 -7.79 10.77
C GLN A 172 0.07 -7.58 11.41
N SER A 173 0.74 -8.65 11.85
CA SER A 173 2.09 -8.60 12.41
C SER A 173 3.20 -8.79 11.37
N ASN A 174 2.87 -9.03 10.10
CA ASN A 174 3.86 -9.23 9.04
C ASN A 174 4.41 -7.89 8.52
N GLN A 175 5.72 -7.81 8.31
CA GLN A 175 6.37 -6.59 7.84
C GLN A 175 5.84 -6.10 6.47
N LEU A 176 5.57 -7.01 5.53
CA LEU A 176 5.01 -6.65 4.22
C LEU A 176 3.66 -5.95 4.36
N TYR A 177 2.81 -6.44 5.26
CA TYR A 177 1.51 -5.82 5.56
C TYR A 177 1.68 -4.47 6.25
N MET A 178 2.59 -4.37 7.22
CA MET A 178 2.85 -3.12 7.94
C MET A 178 3.32 -2.02 6.99
N ASP A 179 4.22 -2.35 6.06
CA ASP A 179 4.69 -1.44 5.02
C ASP A 179 3.57 -1.08 4.04
N ALA A 180 2.81 -2.07 3.55
CA ALA A 180 1.66 -1.82 2.68
C ALA A 180 0.60 -0.93 3.34
N GLN A 181 0.36 -1.08 4.66
CA GLN A 181 -0.55 -0.22 5.40
C GLN A 181 0.01 1.18 5.63
N LYS A 182 1.31 1.32 5.84
CA LYS A 182 1.98 2.63 5.86
C LYS A 182 1.72 3.35 4.54
N TYR A 183 1.94 2.67 3.41
CA TYR A 183 1.74 3.25 2.08
C TYR A 183 0.27 3.56 1.77
N ARG A 184 -0.66 2.67 2.11
CA ARG A 184 -2.11 2.93 2.01
C ARG A 184 -2.53 4.16 2.82
N THR A 185 -2.02 4.29 4.04
CA THR A 185 -2.36 5.40 4.93
C THR A 185 -1.82 6.72 4.39
N ALA A 186 -0.58 6.70 3.87
CA ALA A 186 0.02 7.83 3.16
C ALA A 186 -0.84 8.26 1.96
N ALA A 187 -1.25 7.32 1.11
CA ALA A 187 -2.12 7.58 -0.05
C ALA A 187 -3.50 8.15 0.33
N ALA A 188 -4.10 7.66 1.42
CA ALA A 188 -5.46 8.07 1.82
C ALA A 188 -5.53 9.39 2.60
N HIS A 189 -4.51 9.68 3.41
CA HIS A 189 -4.61 10.72 4.46
C HIS A 189 -3.35 11.59 4.58
N GLY A 190 -2.29 11.29 3.84
CA GLY A 190 -1.00 11.94 3.98
C GLY A 190 -0.40 12.38 2.66
N THR A 191 0.92 12.44 2.66
CA THR A 191 1.74 12.63 1.45
C THR A 191 2.18 11.24 0.98
N SER A 192 2.13 10.98 -0.33
CA SER A 192 2.53 9.69 -0.91
C SER A 192 3.88 9.21 -0.39
N ALA A 193 4.03 7.89 -0.23
CA ALA A 193 5.23 7.29 0.32
C ALA A 193 6.50 7.53 -0.53
N GLY A 194 6.30 7.74 -1.84
CA GLY A 194 7.34 8.14 -2.79
C GLY A 194 7.52 9.66 -2.86
N GLU A 195 7.12 10.43 -1.85
CA GLU A 195 7.42 11.86 -1.73
C GLU A 195 8.32 12.13 -0.53
N VAL A 196 9.11 13.21 -0.64
CA VAL A 196 9.95 13.65 0.48
C VAL A 196 9.07 14.27 1.54
N THR A 197 9.08 13.70 2.74
CA THR A 197 8.30 14.14 3.90
C THR A 197 9.19 14.42 5.09
N ASN A 198 8.64 14.98 6.17
CA ASN A 198 9.36 15.17 7.44
C ASN A 198 10.67 15.99 7.33
N THR A 199 10.76 16.89 6.35
CA THR A 199 11.92 17.80 6.17
C THR A 199 12.07 18.80 7.31
N VAL A 200 10.98 19.07 8.03
CA VAL A 200 10.93 19.91 9.22
C VAL A 200 10.42 19.07 10.39
N SER A 201 11.21 19.00 11.46
CA SER A 201 10.82 18.35 12.70
C SER A 201 10.61 19.37 13.81
N THR A 202 9.53 19.19 14.56
CA THR A 202 9.18 20.04 15.71
C THR A 202 9.14 19.19 16.96
N LYS A 203 9.96 19.55 17.97
CA LYS A 203 9.95 18.90 19.28
C LYS A 203 9.50 19.90 20.34
N HIS A 204 8.57 19.49 21.19
CA HIS A 204 8.04 20.33 22.27
C HIS A 204 8.62 19.92 23.62
N ASP A 205 8.87 20.91 24.48
CA ASP A 205 9.30 20.74 25.87
C ASP A 205 10.56 19.87 26.05
N VAL A 206 11.49 19.96 25.10
CA VAL A 206 12.74 19.20 25.11
C VAL A 206 13.91 20.03 25.64
N MET A 207 14.84 19.35 26.31
CA MET A 207 16.14 19.93 26.65
C MET A 207 16.98 20.05 25.38
N THR A 208 17.47 21.25 25.07
CA THR A 208 18.32 21.50 23.90
C THR A 208 19.45 22.46 24.24
N GLN A 209 20.49 22.46 23.41
CA GLN A 209 21.58 23.42 23.50
C GLN A 209 21.29 24.63 22.62
N VAL A 210 21.40 25.82 23.19
CA VAL A 210 21.32 27.09 22.45
C VAL A 210 22.65 27.83 22.54
N PRO A 211 23.10 28.48 21.45
CA PRO A 211 24.32 29.27 21.47
C PRO A 211 24.17 30.45 22.44
N GLU A 212 25.21 30.70 23.22
CA GLU A 212 25.35 31.84 24.12
C GLU A 212 26.77 32.37 24.02
N VAL A 213 26.91 33.68 23.84
CA VAL A 213 28.23 34.32 23.86
C VAL A 213 28.58 34.67 25.31
N LYS A 214 29.64 34.05 25.84
CA LYS A 214 30.22 34.35 27.15
C LYS A 214 31.68 34.75 26.96
N ASP A 215 32.06 35.90 27.52
CA ASP A 215 33.42 36.44 27.45
C ASP A 215 33.99 36.52 26.01
N GLY A 216 33.13 36.88 25.05
CA GLY A 216 33.49 36.95 23.63
C GLY A 216 33.68 35.59 22.93
N LYS A 217 33.43 34.46 23.60
CA LYS A 217 33.48 33.11 23.03
C LYS A 217 32.08 32.54 22.84
N LEU A 218 31.87 31.86 21.71
CA LEU A 218 30.68 31.05 21.50
C LEU A 218 30.71 29.86 22.47
N THR A 219 29.73 29.79 23.34
CA THR A 219 29.48 28.67 24.25
C THR A 219 28.05 28.15 24.03
N TYR A 220 27.71 27.01 24.61
CA TYR A 220 26.36 26.45 24.53
C TYR A 220 25.79 26.31 25.93
N LYS A 221 24.53 26.71 26.11
CA LYS A 221 23.78 26.45 27.35
C LYS A 221 22.63 25.50 27.07
N THR A 222 22.38 24.60 28.00
CA THR A 222 21.22 23.71 27.94
C THR A 222 20.01 24.44 28.50
N VAL A 223 18.94 24.52 27.71
CA VAL A 223 17.67 25.12 28.11
C VAL A 223 16.52 24.14 27.84
N LYS A 224 15.47 24.22 28.66
CA LYS A 224 14.20 23.57 28.33
C LYS A 224 13.49 24.43 27.29
N ALA A 225 13.57 24.05 26.03
CA ALA A 225 12.93 24.78 24.95
C ALA A 225 11.47 24.35 24.82
N LYS A 226 10.56 25.33 24.77
CA LYS A 226 9.13 25.08 24.51
C LYS A 226 8.92 24.44 23.14
N THR A 227 9.71 24.88 22.15
CA THR A 227 9.70 24.35 20.79
C THR A 227 11.12 24.36 20.22
N VAL A 228 11.54 23.26 19.62
CA VAL A 228 12.75 23.14 18.81
C VAL A 228 12.34 22.76 17.40
N VAL A 229 12.77 23.54 16.41
CA VAL A 229 12.55 23.27 14.98
C VAL A 229 13.89 22.89 14.36
N ALA A 230 13.94 21.76 13.66
CA ALA A 230 15.12 21.32 12.91
C ALA A 230 14.74 20.99 11.46
N VAL A 231 15.59 21.40 10.52
CA VAL A 231 15.45 21.12 9.10
C VAL A 231 16.48 20.06 8.70
N GLY A 232 16.03 19.02 7.99
CA GLY A 232 16.88 17.93 7.50
C GLY A 232 16.44 17.43 6.13
N ALA A 233 17.07 16.36 5.64
CA ALA A 233 16.72 15.73 4.36
C ALA A 233 15.30 15.14 4.36
N GLY A 234 14.75 14.86 5.53
CA GLY A 234 13.44 14.22 5.66
C GLY A 234 13.51 12.72 5.41
N GLU A 235 12.36 12.16 5.02
CA GLU A 235 12.14 10.74 4.77
C GLU A 235 11.59 10.54 3.36
N TYR A 236 12.05 9.47 2.71
CA TYR A 236 11.66 9.09 1.36
C TYR A 236 11.71 7.57 1.24
N THR A 237 10.77 6.99 0.48
CA THR A 237 10.80 5.57 0.11
C THR A 237 11.06 5.46 -1.39
N ASN A 238 12.15 4.79 -1.76
CA ASN A 238 12.50 4.59 -3.17
C ASN A 238 11.47 3.77 -3.93
N VAL A 239 11.34 4.05 -5.22
CA VAL A 239 10.37 3.39 -6.11
C VAL A 239 10.61 1.88 -6.20
N SER A 240 11.87 1.44 -6.11
CA SER A 240 12.22 0.01 -6.11
C SER A 240 11.74 -0.70 -4.84
N THR A 241 11.84 -0.05 -3.68
CA THR A 241 11.31 -0.56 -2.41
C THR A 241 9.79 -0.67 -2.46
N ILE A 242 9.12 0.35 -3.00
CA ILE A 242 7.65 0.35 -3.18
C ILE A 242 7.24 -0.79 -4.11
N MET A 243 7.86 -0.89 -5.30
CA MET A 243 7.55 -1.95 -6.28
C MET A 243 7.79 -3.35 -5.70
N THR A 244 8.91 -3.57 -5.01
CA THR A 244 9.20 -4.85 -4.34
C THR A 244 8.12 -5.20 -3.32
N ASN A 245 7.73 -4.25 -2.48
CA ASN A 245 6.65 -4.47 -1.51
C ASN A 245 5.32 -4.81 -2.20
N MET A 246 4.95 -4.15 -3.30
CA MET A 246 3.72 -4.46 -4.03
C MET A 246 3.66 -5.93 -4.44
N GLU A 247 4.73 -6.41 -5.07
CA GLU A 247 4.80 -7.76 -5.63
C GLU A 247 4.86 -8.82 -4.53
N GLU A 248 5.71 -8.61 -3.51
CA GLU A 248 5.85 -9.54 -2.40
C GLU A 248 4.59 -9.60 -1.53
N TYR A 249 3.95 -8.45 -1.27
CA TYR A 249 2.73 -8.39 -0.48
C TYR A 249 1.53 -8.99 -1.23
N ALA A 250 1.45 -8.86 -2.56
CA ALA A 250 0.42 -9.54 -3.35
C ALA A 250 0.56 -11.06 -3.29
N LYS A 251 1.77 -11.59 -3.50
CA LYS A 251 2.06 -13.04 -3.37
C LYS A 251 1.73 -13.55 -1.97
N PHE A 252 2.20 -12.83 -0.94
CA PHE A 252 1.87 -13.14 0.45
C PHE A 252 0.36 -13.15 0.70
N SER A 253 -0.36 -12.18 0.13
CA SER A 253 -1.81 -12.05 0.28
C SER A 253 -2.55 -13.23 -0.38
N GLY A 254 -2.13 -13.67 -1.57
CA GLY A 254 -2.69 -14.85 -2.23
C GLY A 254 -2.51 -16.13 -1.41
N VAL A 255 -1.32 -16.36 -0.85
CA VAL A 255 -1.06 -17.49 0.06
C VAL A 255 -2.01 -17.46 1.26
N LYS A 256 -2.22 -16.28 1.85
CA LYS A 256 -3.09 -16.11 3.01
C LYS A 256 -4.57 -16.25 2.67
N LEU A 257 -4.99 -15.80 1.49
CA LEU A 257 -6.36 -16.02 1.00
C LEU A 257 -6.65 -17.51 0.87
N LYS A 258 -5.74 -18.29 0.26
CA LYS A 258 -5.90 -19.76 0.18
C LYS A 258 -6.00 -20.42 1.56
N GLU A 259 -5.21 -19.98 2.53
CA GLU A 259 -5.28 -20.45 3.92
C GLU A 259 -6.66 -20.15 4.54
N ILE A 260 -7.19 -18.94 4.34
CA ILE A 260 -8.52 -18.53 4.81
C ILE A 260 -9.61 -19.41 4.18
N ILE A 261 -9.61 -19.56 2.85
CA ILE A 261 -10.61 -20.35 2.13
C ILE A 261 -10.61 -21.80 2.61
N LYS A 262 -9.43 -22.41 2.76
CA LYS A 262 -9.30 -23.79 3.28
C LYS A 262 -9.93 -23.95 4.66
N LEU A 263 -9.73 -22.98 5.56
CA LEU A 263 -10.32 -22.99 6.91
C LEU A 263 -11.84 -22.75 6.89
N MET A 264 -12.38 -22.10 5.86
CA MET A 264 -13.82 -21.92 5.67
C MET A 264 -14.48 -23.21 5.20
N GLU A 265 -13.83 -23.95 4.30
CA GLU A 265 -14.33 -25.20 3.72
C GLU A 265 -14.22 -26.38 4.70
N SER A 266 -13.17 -26.43 5.53
CA SER A 266 -12.94 -27.53 6.49
C SER A 266 -13.98 -27.63 7.62
N LYS A 267 -14.94 -26.71 7.68
CA LYS A 267 -16.03 -26.69 8.67
C LYS A 267 -17.37 -27.23 8.14
N LYS A 268 -17.41 -27.72 6.89
CA LYS A 268 -18.60 -28.36 6.29
C LYS A 268 -18.78 -29.84 6.70
N GLU A 269 -17.86 -30.41 7.49
CA GLU A 269 -17.98 -31.74 8.12
C GLU A 269 -18.40 -31.64 9.59
#